data_AF-A0A426YNR0-F1
#
_entry.id   AF-A0A426YNR0-F1
#
_cell.length_a   1.000
_cell.length_b   1.000
_cell.length_c   1.000
_cell.angle_alpha   90.00
_cell.angle_beta   90.00
_cell.angle_gamma   90.00
#
_symmetry.space_group_name_H-M   'P 1'
#
loop_
_entity.id
_entity.type
_entity.pdbx_description
1 polymer ?
#
loop_
_entity_poly.entity_id
_entity_poly.type
_entity_poly.pdbx_seq_one_letter_code
_entity_poly.pdbx_strand_id
1 'polypeptide(L)'
;MGRASPLFLVLLGLGIFFATYNLVTLVIHHQRREQRAELPGVDPVTRMPDELRRAEGSRRPFHVVVTATDAAYSRWQCRVMYYWYKRMKDGEGSEMGGFTRVLHSGKPDSLMDEIPTFVVNPLPAGMDRREREEGAGRRRRKEGGEKGVRAGVREGEVG
;
A
#
# COMPACT_ATOMS: atom_id res chain seq x y z
N MET A 1 58.30 17.81 9.12
CA MET A 1 56.82 17.71 9.19
C MET A 1 56.25 18.76 8.24
N GLY A 2 55.78 18.35 7.05
CA GLY A 2 55.33 19.29 6.01
C GLY A 2 54.05 20.02 6.42
N ARG A 3 54.06 21.35 6.41
CA ARG A 3 52.86 22.17 6.66
C ARG A 3 52.04 22.19 5.37
N ALA A 4 50.82 21.67 5.41
CA ALA A 4 49.91 21.76 4.28
C ALA A 4 49.56 23.22 4.00
N SER A 5 49.59 23.62 2.72
CA SER A 5 49.24 24.97 2.30
C SER A 5 47.76 25.24 2.58
N PRO A 6 47.40 26.37 3.21
CA PRO A 6 46.00 26.69 3.52
C PRO A 6 45.13 26.78 2.26
N LEU A 7 45.70 27.20 1.12
CA LEU A 7 45.00 27.22 -0.16
C LEU A 7 44.64 25.81 -0.65
N PHE A 8 45.52 24.83 -0.41
CA PHE A 8 45.25 23.44 -0.76
C PHE A 8 44.12 22.86 0.10
N LEU A 9 44.07 23.20 1.39
CA LEU A 9 42.97 22.77 2.27
C LEU A 9 41.62 23.37 1.85
N VAL A 10 41.60 24.63 1.42
CA VAL A 10 40.39 25.28 0.91
C VAL A 10 39.93 24.63 -0.40
N LEU A 11 40.84 24.40 -1.35
CA LEU A 11 40.51 23.72 -2.62
C LEU A 11 40.04 22.28 -2.40
N LEU A 12 40.66 21.56 -1.46
CA LEU A 12 40.25 20.21 -1.10
C LEU A 12 38.83 20.19 -0.49
N GLY A 13 38.54 21.11 0.43
CA GLY A 13 37.21 21.24 1.02
C GLY A 13 36.13 21.59 -0.02
N LEU A 14 36.43 22.51 -0.94
CA LEU A 14 35.51 22.93 -1.99
C LEU A 14 35.26 21.81 -3.01
N GLY A 15 36.29 21.03 -3.35
CA GLY A 15 36.17 19.85 -4.21
C GLY A 15 35.34 18.74 -3.57
N ILE A 16 35.55 18.44 -2.28
CA ILE A 16 34.74 17.47 -1.54
C ILE A 16 33.28 17.94 -1.47
N PHE A 17 33.03 19.22 -1.21
CA PHE A 17 31.68 19.79 -1.17
C PHE A 17 30.96 19.66 -2.52
N PHE A 18 31.65 19.93 -3.63
CA PHE A 18 31.09 19.74 -4.96
C PHE A 18 30.80 18.27 -5.24
N ALA A 19 31.71 17.36 -4.90
CA ALA A 19 31.52 15.93 -5.10
C ALA A 19 30.33 15.39 -4.30
N THR A 20 30.19 15.79 -3.03
CA THR A 20 29.07 15.35 -2.18
C THR A 20 27.74 15.93 -2.65
N TYR A 21 27.70 17.19 -3.08
CA TYR A 21 26.48 17.79 -3.65
C TYR A 21 26.02 17.05 -4.92
N ASN A 22 26.95 16.76 -5.84
CA ASN A 22 26.65 16.02 -7.07
C ASN A 22 26.24 14.57 -6.80
N LEU A 23 26.83 13.93 -5.78
CA LEU A 23 26.45 12.58 -5.36
C LEU A 23 25.03 12.55 -4.77
N VAL A 24 24.68 13.53 -3.92
CA VAL A 24 23.34 13.63 -3.33
C VAL A 24 22.28 13.86 -4.40
N THR A 25 22.52 14.75 -5.36
CA THR A 25 21.59 14.96 -6.49
C THR A 25 21.46 13.70 -7.34
N LEU A 26 22.55 12.97 -7.61
CA LEU A 26 22.52 11.69 -8.33
C LEU A 26 21.67 10.64 -7.60
N VAL A 27 21.82 10.50 -6.28
CA VAL A 27 21.05 9.53 -5.46
C VAL A 27 19.56 9.88 -5.45
N ILE A 28 19.21 11.15 -5.28
CA ILE A 28 17.80 11.61 -5.31
C ILE A 28 17.17 11.34 -6.69
N HIS A 29 17.90 11.59 -7.77
CA HIS A 29 17.43 11.30 -9.12
C HIS A 29 17.32 9.79 -9.41
N HIS A 30 18.25 8.98 -8.92
CA HIS A 30 18.20 7.52 -9.07
C HIS A 30 17.00 6.92 -8.32
N GLN A 31 16.76 7.34 -7.07
CA GLN A 31 15.59 6.90 -6.30
C GLN A 31 14.26 7.26 -6.99
N ARG A 32 14.17 8.46 -7.61
CA ARG A 32 13.01 8.85 -8.44
C ARG A 32 12.85 7.98 -9.69
N ARG A 33 13.94 7.49 -10.26
CA ARG A 33 13.93 6.66 -11.48
C ARG A 33 13.53 5.22 -11.18
N GLU A 34 14.01 4.66 -10.07
CA GLU A 34 13.56 3.36 -9.52
C GLU A 34 12.05 3.39 -9.19
N GLN A 35 11.56 4.43 -8.52
CA GLN A 35 10.11 4.63 -8.28
C GLN A 35 9.28 4.72 -9.57
N ARG A 36 9.85 5.19 -10.69
CA ARG A 36 9.18 5.23 -12.01
C ARG A 36 9.31 3.91 -12.78
N ALA A 37 10.37 3.14 -12.53
CA ALA A 37 10.62 1.86 -13.20
C ALA A 37 9.83 0.71 -12.56
N GLU A 38 9.51 0.80 -11.27
CA GLU A 38 8.66 -0.16 -10.53
C GLU A 38 7.14 0.10 -10.67
N LEU A 39 6.69 0.74 -11.75
CA LEU A 39 5.29 0.66 -12.17
C LEU A 39 5.15 -0.46 -13.23
N PRO A 40 4.99 -1.74 -12.84
CA PRO A 40 4.59 -2.77 -13.78
C PRO A 40 3.13 -2.49 -14.15
N GLY A 41 2.92 -1.90 -15.32
CA GLY A 41 1.61 -1.53 -15.85
C GLY A 41 0.67 -2.70 -16.19
N VAL A 42 0.95 -3.92 -15.73
CA VAL A 42 0.08 -5.09 -15.94
C VAL A 42 0.25 -6.05 -14.76
N ASP A 43 -0.63 -5.96 -13.77
CA ASP A 43 -0.89 -7.06 -12.83
C ASP A 43 -1.78 -8.10 -13.56
N PRO A 44 -1.32 -9.33 -13.82
CA PRO A 44 -2.10 -10.34 -14.52
C PRO A 44 -3.31 -10.86 -13.71
N VAL A 45 -3.38 -10.57 -12.41
CA VAL A 45 -4.46 -11.06 -11.53
C VAL A 45 -5.68 -10.14 -11.54
N THR A 46 -5.51 -8.84 -11.82
CA THR A 46 -6.60 -7.86 -11.76
C THR A 46 -6.76 -7.15 -13.10
N ARG A 47 -7.54 -7.75 -14.03
CA ARG A 47 -7.83 -7.11 -15.33
C ARG A 47 -8.47 -5.74 -15.10
N MET A 48 -7.86 -4.69 -15.65
CA MET A 48 -8.39 -3.33 -15.61
C MET A 48 -9.80 -3.30 -16.26
N PRO A 49 -10.84 -2.81 -15.55
CA PRO A 49 -12.20 -2.67 -16.09
C PRO A 49 -12.22 -1.91 -17.42
N ASP A 50 -13.04 -2.36 -18.37
CA ASP A 50 -13.06 -1.80 -19.72
C ASP A 50 -13.54 -0.32 -19.76
N GLU A 51 -14.28 0.12 -18.75
CA GLU A 51 -14.63 1.54 -18.53
C GLU A 51 -13.40 2.41 -18.23
N LEU A 52 -12.47 1.90 -17.42
CA LEU A 52 -11.21 2.57 -17.13
C LEU A 52 -10.26 2.49 -18.33
N ARG A 53 -10.35 1.45 -19.16
CA ARG A 53 -9.55 1.37 -20.41
C ARG A 53 -10.01 2.39 -21.45
N ARG A 54 -11.32 2.65 -21.56
CA ARG A 54 -11.87 3.68 -22.47
C ARG A 54 -11.53 5.12 -22.09
N ALA A 55 -11.10 5.35 -20.85
CA ALA A 55 -10.66 6.65 -20.34
C ALA A 55 -9.17 6.97 -20.63
N GLU A 56 -8.59 6.39 -21.69
CA GLU A 56 -7.26 6.72 -22.19
C GLU A 56 -7.20 8.21 -22.58
N GLY A 57 -6.65 9.04 -21.68
CA GLY A 57 -6.49 10.48 -21.89
C GLY A 57 -6.96 11.34 -20.71
N SER A 58 -7.86 10.85 -19.85
CA SER A 58 -8.27 11.57 -18.63
C SER A 58 -7.36 11.21 -17.45
N ARG A 59 -6.97 12.21 -16.65
CA ARG A 59 -6.24 12.01 -15.39
C ARG A 59 -7.06 11.11 -14.47
N ARG A 60 -6.43 10.04 -13.96
CA ARG A 60 -7.02 9.06 -13.04
C ARG A 60 -6.38 9.18 -11.67
N PRO A 61 -6.90 10.07 -10.81
CA PRO A 61 -6.26 10.30 -9.53
C PRO A 61 -6.52 9.14 -8.56
N PHE A 62 -5.54 8.81 -7.73
CA PHE A 62 -5.61 7.76 -6.73
C PHE A 62 -6.49 8.19 -5.56
N HIS A 63 -7.36 7.30 -5.10
CA HIS A 63 -8.13 7.50 -3.87
C HIS A 63 -7.49 6.70 -2.74
N VAL A 64 -7.06 7.39 -1.70
CA VAL A 64 -6.45 6.75 -0.52
C VAL A 64 -7.56 6.37 0.46
N VAL A 65 -7.57 5.11 0.89
CA VAL A 65 -8.51 4.63 1.90
C VAL A 65 -7.70 4.08 3.08
N VAL A 66 -8.07 4.48 4.29
CA VAL A 66 -7.44 3.97 5.51
C VAL A 66 -8.46 3.41 6.48
N THR A 67 -8.15 2.28 7.10
CA THR A 67 -8.97 1.68 8.15
C THR A 67 -8.62 2.28 9.51
N ALA A 68 -9.65 2.56 10.32
CA ALA A 68 -9.49 3.23 11.60
C ALA A 68 -10.40 2.62 12.68
N THR A 69 -9.96 2.76 13.93
CA THR A 69 -10.73 2.45 15.14
C THR A 69 -10.99 3.74 15.92
N ASP A 70 -11.79 3.67 17.00
CA ASP A 70 -12.08 4.81 17.89
C ASP A 70 -10.94 5.12 18.89
N ALA A 71 -9.88 4.31 18.89
CA ALA A 71 -8.72 4.47 19.76
C ALA A 71 -7.99 5.80 19.51
N ALA A 72 -7.48 6.40 20.59
CA ALA A 72 -6.77 7.69 20.52
C ALA A 72 -5.54 7.66 19.59
N TYR A 73 -4.82 6.53 19.58
CA TYR A 73 -3.69 6.33 18.69
C TYR A 73 -4.11 6.30 17.21
N SER A 74 -5.18 5.56 16.88
CA SER A 74 -5.70 5.50 15.51
C SER A 74 -6.14 6.88 15.02
N ARG A 75 -6.77 7.69 15.89
CA ARG A 75 -7.13 9.08 15.60
C ARG A 75 -5.92 9.95 15.30
N TRP A 76 -4.89 9.90 16.13
CA TRP A 76 -3.64 10.64 15.89
C TRP A 76 -2.97 10.22 14.57
N GLN A 77 -2.86 8.91 14.31
CA GLN A 77 -2.30 8.40 13.06
C GLN A 77 -3.09 8.89 11.84
N CYS A 78 -4.43 8.85 11.88
CA CYS A 78 -5.27 9.34 10.80
C CYS A 78 -5.02 10.82 10.49
N ARG A 79 -4.82 11.65 11.52
CA ARG A 79 -4.48 13.07 11.35
C ARG A 79 -3.13 13.27 10.66
N VAL A 80 -2.11 12.53 11.09
CA VAL A 80 -0.78 12.60 10.46
C VAL A 80 -0.85 12.18 8.99
N MET A 81 -1.54 11.08 8.68
CA MET A 81 -1.73 10.62 7.30
C MET A 81 -2.50 11.63 6.46
N TYR A 82 -3.59 12.19 6.99
CA TYR A 82 -4.41 13.18 6.28
C TYR A 82 -3.65 14.49 6.02
N TYR A 83 -2.83 14.93 6.98
CA TYR A 83 -1.95 16.09 6.80
C TYR A 83 -1.00 15.89 5.60
N TRP A 84 -0.32 14.76 5.53
CA TRP A 84 0.60 14.46 4.42
C TRP A 84 -0.13 14.26 3.10
N TYR A 85 -1.31 13.62 3.11
CA TYR A 85 -2.17 13.53 1.92
C TYR A 85 -2.50 14.90 1.35
N LYS A 86 -2.95 15.86 2.19
CA LYS A 86 -3.25 17.23 1.73
C LYS A 86 -2.03 17.88 1.09
N ARG A 87 -0.88 17.80 1.78
CA ARG A 87 0.38 18.37 1.27
C ARG A 87 0.81 17.75 -0.07
N MET A 88 0.63 16.44 -0.24
CA MET A 88 0.93 15.77 -1.51
C MET A 88 -0.09 16.12 -2.60
N LYS A 89 -1.38 16.24 -2.26
CA LYS A 89 -2.45 16.61 -3.19
C LYS A 89 -2.31 18.01 -3.75
N ASP A 90 -1.85 18.95 -2.94
CA ASP A 90 -1.66 20.35 -3.34
C ASP A 90 -0.40 20.55 -4.22
N GLY A 91 0.40 19.51 -4.43
CA GLY A 91 1.57 19.54 -5.31
C GLY A 91 1.20 19.62 -6.80
N GLU A 92 1.99 20.36 -7.57
CA GLU A 92 1.78 20.49 -9.02
C GLU A 92 1.91 19.13 -9.72
N GLY A 93 0.90 18.77 -10.53
CA GLY A 93 0.83 17.46 -11.18
C GLY A 93 0.46 16.29 -10.27
N SER A 94 0.12 16.51 -8.99
CA SER A 94 -0.16 15.44 -8.03
C SER A 94 -1.28 14.49 -8.46
N GLU A 95 -1.03 13.19 -8.50
CA GLU A 95 -2.07 12.20 -8.84
C GLU A 95 -3.01 11.87 -7.67
N MET A 96 -2.95 12.60 -6.55
CA MET A 96 -3.79 12.34 -5.40
C MET A 96 -5.21 12.89 -5.60
N GLY A 97 -6.20 12.01 -5.51
CA GLY A 97 -7.63 12.30 -5.68
C GLY A 97 -8.30 12.54 -4.33
N GLY A 98 -8.94 11.49 -3.80
CA GLY A 98 -9.64 11.52 -2.52
C GLY A 98 -8.86 10.86 -1.37
N PHE A 99 -9.29 11.15 -0.14
CA PHE A 99 -8.87 10.44 1.05
C PHE A 99 -10.12 10.11 1.86
N THR A 100 -10.32 8.83 2.19
CA THR A 100 -11.44 8.40 3.03
C THR A 100 -10.93 7.54 4.18
N ARG A 101 -11.34 7.90 5.39
CA ARG A 101 -11.16 7.09 6.58
C ARG A 101 -12.35 6.16 6.76
N VAL A 102 -12.12 4.86 6.86
CA VAL A 102 -13.15 3.83 7.14
C VAL A 102 -13.11 3.51 8.63
N LEU A 103 -14.15 3.91 9.35
CA LEU A 103 -14.21 3.78 10.81
C LEU A 103 -14.98 2.52 11.21
N HIS A 104 -14.28 1.58 11.85
CA HIS A 104 -14.81 0.26 12.24
C HIS A 104 -15.40 0.19 13.66
N SER A 105 -15.56 1.33 14.35
CA SER A 105 -16.19 1.38 15.68
C SER A 105 -17.72 1.26 15.65
N GLY A 106 -18.34 1.42 14.46
CA GLY A 106 -19.78 1.50 14.30
C GLY A 106 -20.42 2.78 14.87
N LYS A 107 -19.62 3.74 15.35
CA LYS A 107 -20.08 5.00 15.92
C LYS A 107 -19.30 6.18 15.34
N PRO A 108 -19.95 7.32 15.06
CA PRO A 108 -19.25 8.52 14.61
C PRO A 108 -18.30 9.04 15.70
N ASP A 109 -17.25 9.74 15.29
CA ASP A 109 -16.31 10.42 16.18
C ASP A 109 -16.07 11.88 15.76
N SER A 110 -15.39 12.65 16.62
CA SER A 110 -15.11 14.07 16.37
C SER A 110 -14.11 14.31 15.23
N LEU A 111 -13.45 13.27 14.71
CA LEU A 111 -12.51 13.42 13.61
C LEU A 111 -13.22 13.46 12.25
N MET A 112 -14.51 13.13 12.22
CA MET A 112 -15.35 13.22 11.02
C MET A 112 -15.53 14.65 10.51
N ASP A 113 -15.48 15.64 11.41
CA ASP A 113 -15.55 17.06 11.04
C ASP A 113 -14.29 17.54 10.30
N GLU A 114 -13.18 16.80 10.44
CA GLU A 114 -11.87 17.15 9.88
C GLU A 114 -11.51 16.27 8.66
N ILE A 115 -11.83 14.98 8.73
CA ILE A 115 -11.40 13.97 7.75
C ILE A 115 -12.64 13.29 7.15
N PRO A 116 -12.79 13.24 5.81
CA PRO A 116 -13.88 12.49 5.18
C PRO A 116 -13.89 11.05 5.68
N THR A 117 -14.98 10.68 6.35
CA THR A 117 -15.08 9.41 7.07
C THR A 117 -16.32 8.65 6.65
N PHE A 118 -16.14 7.36 6.37
CA PHE A 118 -17.21 6.40 6.19
C PHE A 118 -17.28 5.49 7.42
N VAL A 119 -18.39 5.55 8.16
CA VAL A 119 -18.62 4.70 9.34
C VAL A 119 -19.20 3.38 8.86
N VAL A 120 -18.51 2.28 9.17
CA VAL A 120 -18.99 0.93 8.83
C VAL A 120 -19.52 0.22 10.06
N ASN A 121 -20.51 -0.65 9.82
CA ASN A 121 -20.99 -1.56 10.83
C ASN A 121 -20.02 -2.74 10.96
N PRO A 122 -19.37 -2.94 12.12
CA PRO A 122 -18.49 -4.07 12.33
C PRO A 122 -19.29 -5.38 12.31
N LEU A 123 -18.64 -6.45 11.86
CA LEU A 123 -19.21 -7.78 11.96
C LEU A 123 -19.36 -8.19 13.44
N PRO A 124 -20.37 -9.00 13.79
CA PRO A 124 -20.48 -9.59 15.12
C PRO A 124 -19.20 -10.34 15.51
N ALA A 125 -18.81 -10.23 16.78
CA ALA A 125 -17.60 -10.86 17.28
C ALA A 125 -17.61 -12.38 17.03
N GLY A 126 -16.56 -12.89 16.40
CA GLY A 126 -16.38 -14.32 16.13
C GLY A 126 -17.07 -14.85 14.88
N MET A 127 -17.77 -14.01 14.10
CA MET A 127 -18.30 -14.40 12.79
C MET A 127 -17.17 -14.72 11.79
N ASP A 128 -16.09 -13.94 11.83
CA ASP A 128 -14.88 -14.12 11.03
C ASP A 128 -14.19 -15.46 11.30
N ARG A 129 -14.12 -15.87 12.58
CA ARG A 129 -13.53 -17.13 13.00
C ARG A 129 -14.38 -18.32 12.53
N ARG A 130 -15.71 -18.22 12.66
CA ARG A 130 -16.63 -19.29 12.24
C ARG A 130 -16.55 -19.55 10.75
N GLU A 131 -16.54 -18.51 9.92
CA GLU A 131 -16.42 -18.69 8.45
C GLU A 131 -15.08 -19.31 8.05
N ARG A 132 -13.98 -18.95 8.73
CA ARG A 132 -12.66 -19.57 8.50
C ARG A 132 -12.65 -21.04 8.89
N GLU A 133 -13.24 -21.39 10.03
CA GLU A 133 -13.32 -22.78 10.51
C GLU A 133 -14.24 -23.64 9.61
N GLU A 134 -15.39 -23.12 9.19
CA GLU A 134 -16.31 -23.79 8.26
C GLU A 134 -15.67 -23.96 6.87
N GLY A 135 -14.98 -22.93 6.36
CA GLY A 135 -14.25 -23.00 5.09
C GLY A 135 -13.11 -24.01 5.13
N ALA A 136 -12.36 -24.08 6.24
CA ALA A 136 -11.31 -25.07 6.46
C ALA A 136 -11.89 -26.50 6.55
N GLY A 137 -13.03 -26.66 7.23
CA GLY A 137 -13.77 -27.93 7.29
C GLY A 137 -14.22 -28.41 5.91
N ARG A 138 -14.76 -27.51 5.07
CA ARG A 138 -15.15 -27.83 3.68
C ARG A 138 -13.95 -28.23 2.81
N ARG A 139 -12.79 -27.58 2.95
CA ARG A 139 -11.56 -27.97 2.22
C ARG A 139 -11.08 -29.36 2.63
N ARG A 140 -11.01 -29.64 3.94
CA ARG A 140 -10.63 -30.97 4.44
C ARG A 140 -11.57 -32.08 3.98
N ARG A 141 -12.88 -31.79 3.90
CA ARG A 141 -13.88 -32.76 3.42
C ARG A 141 -13.76 -33.03 1.91
N LYS A 142 -13.39 -32.03 1.11
CA LYS A 142 -13.09 -32.23 -0.33
C LYS A 142 -11.82 -33.06 -0.53
N GLU A 143 -10.73 -32.77 0.20
CA GLU A 143 -9.48 -33.53 0.12
C GLU A 143 -9.64 -34.99 0.59
N GLY A 144 -10.44 -35.23 1.64
CA GLY A 144 -10.75 -36.58 2.12
C GLY A 144 -11.62 -37.37 1.14
N GLY A 145 -12.60 -36.73 0.50
CA GLY A 145 -13.44 -37.34 -0.54
C GLY A 145 -12.64 -37.69 -1.80
N GLU A 146 -11.72 -36.81 -2.23
CA GLU A 146 -10.88 -37.03 -3.41
C GLU A 146 -9.85 -38.16 -3.18
N LYS A 147 -9.29 -38.27 -1.96
CA LYS A 147 -8.46 -39.43 -1.57
C LYS A 147 -9.26 -40.73 -1.48
N GLY A 148 -10.51 -40.69 -1.00
CA GLY A 148 -11.40 -41.85 -0.94
C GLY A 148 -11.82 -42.36 -2.32
N VAL A 149 -12.12 -41.47 -3.26
CA VAL A 149 -12.41 -41.81 -4.66
C VAL A 149 -11.18 -42.41 -5.35
N ARG A 150 -9.97 -41.86 -5.10
CA ARG A 150 -8.72 -42.40 -5.67
C ARG A 150 -8.32 -43.76 -5.08
N ALA A 151 -8.73 -44.07 -3.85
CA ALA A 151 -8.55 -45.38 -3.24
C ALA A 151 -9.54 -46.41 -3.80
N GLY A 152 -10.81 -46.05 -3.97
CA GLY A 152 -11.84 -46.94 -4.51
C GLY A 152 -11.63 -47.33 -5.98
N VAL A 153 -10.98 -46.47 -6.79
CA VAL A 153 -10.64 -46.81 -8.19
C VAL A 153 -9.51 -47.85 -8.28
N ARG A 154 -8.66 -47.99 -7.25
CA ARG A 154 -7.58 -48.99 -7.24
C ARG A 154 -8.02 -50.39 -6.78
N GLU A 155 -9.17 -50.50 -6.13
CA GLU A 155 -9.70 -51.81 -5.67
C GLU A 155 -10.64 -52.49 -6.69
N GLY A 156 -10.91 -51.86 -7.85
CA GLY A 156 -11.77 -52.41 -8.90
C GLY A 156 -11.05 -53.09 -10.06
N GLU A 157 -9.70 -53.17 -10.06
CA GLU A 157 -8.90 -53.68 -11.20
C GLU A 157 -8.23 -55.04 -10.93
N VAL A 158 -8.68 -55.78 -9.92
CA VAL A 158 -8.23 -57.16 -9.67
C VAL A 158 -9.45 -58.05 -9.43
N GLY A 159 -10.09 -58.46 -10.52
CA GLY A 159 -11.17 -59.43 -10.55
C GLY A 159 -11.09 -60.23 -11.84
#